data_AF-A0A847MBT5-F1
#
_entry.id   AF-A0A847MBT5-F1
#
_cell.length_a   1.000
_cell.length_b   1.000
_cell.length_c   1.000
_cell.angle_alpha   90.00
_cell.angle_beta   90.00
_cell.angle_gamma   90.00
#
_symmetry.space_group_name_H-M   'P 1'
#
loop_
_entity.id
_entity.type
_entity.pdbx_description
1 polymer ?
#
loop_
_entity_poly.entity_id
_entity_poly.type
_entity_poly.pdbx_seq_one_letter_code
_entity_poly.pdbx_strand_id
1 'polypeptide(L)'
;MAVAQSMVTIIGGGLAGAEAAWQVAQRGVHVRLYEMRPVRMTPAHETDLLAELVCSNSLKGEGLGNGTGILKEELRRLGSLIMQAADAHRVPAGAALAV
;
A
#
# COMPACT_ATOMS: atom_id res chain seq x y z
N MET A 1 15.76 26.66 -19.78
CA MET A 1 16.39 26.16 -18.54
C MET A 1 15.68 24.88 -18.16
N ALA A 2 16.38 23.75 -18.07
CA ALA A 2 15.78 22.50 -17.60
C ALA A 2 15.56 22.63 -16.09
N VAL A 3 14.30 22.76 -15.67
CA VAL A 3 13.94 22.58 -14.27
C VAL A 3 14.30 21.14 -13.94
N ALA A 4 15.20 20.91 -12.98
CA ALA A 4 15.46 19.57 -12.50
C ALA A 4 14.13 18.95 -12.09
N GLN A 5 13.69 17.92 -12.81
CA GLN A 5 12.47 17.19 -12.44
C GLN A 5 12.67 16.66 -11.03
N SER A 6 11.90 17.20 -10.08
CA SER A 6 11.89 16.74 -8.70
C SER A 6 11.44 15.28 -8.70
N MET A 7 12.37 14.38 -8.37
CA MET A 7 12.11 12.95 -8.28
C MET A 7 12.09 12.54 -6.81
N VAL A 8 11.07 11.80 -6.41
CA VAL A 8 10.94 11.27 -5.05
C VAL A 8 11.45 9.83 -5.05
N THR A 9 12.42 9.56 -4.18
CA THR A 9 12.94 8.21 -3.95
C THR A 9 12.19 7.57 -2.79
N ILE A 10 11.69 6.36 -3.01
CA ILE A 10 11.01 5.54 -2.00
C ILE A 10 11.80 4.25 -1.82
N ILE A 11 12.14 3.94 -0.58
CA ILE A 11 12.92 2.74 -0.23
C ILE A 11 11.99 1.74 0.47
N GLY A 12 11.78 0.59 -0.17
CA GLY A 12 10.91 -0.49 0.27
C GLY A 12 9.59 -0.51 -0.48
N GLY A 13 9.22 -1.68 -0.99
CA GLY A 13 8.01 -1.96 -1.77
C GLY A 13 6.87 -2.60 -0.99
N GLY A 14 6.85 -2.47 0.34
CA GLY A 14 5.73 -2.93 1.18
C GLY A 14 4.49 -2.04 1.05
N LEU A 15 3.44 -2.30 1.84
CA LEU A 15 2.16 -1.57 1.81
C LEU A 15 2.34 -0.04 1.77
N ALA A 16 3.15 0.51 2.69
CA ALA A 16 3.38 1.95 2.77
C ALA A 16 4.18 2.51 1.59
N GLY A 17 5.18 1.76 1.10
CA GLY A 17 6.00 2.19 -0.03
C GLY A 17 5.24 2.18 -1.36
N ALA A 18 4.42 1.15 -1.57
CA ALA A 18 3.52 1.07 -2.72
C ALA A 18 2.48 2.20 -2.70
N GLU A 19 1.84 2.47 -1.56
CA GLU A 19 0.88 3.57 -1.42
C GLU A 19 1.56 4.94 -1.62
N ALA A 20 2.73 5.16 -1.02
CA ALA A 20 3.49 6.41 -1.23
C ALA A 20 3.87 6.60 -2.71
N ALA A 21 4.34 5.55 -3.38
CA ALA A 21 4.69 5.60 -4.80
C ALA A 21 3.48 5.94 -5.65
N TRP A 22 2.34 5.32 -5.37
CA TRP A 22 1.07 5.60 -6.02
C TRP A 22 0.65 7.06 -5.85
N GLN A 23 0.62 7.54 -4.60
CA GLN A 23 0.16 8.90 -4.30
C GLN A 23 1.06 9.97 -4.93
N VAL A 24 2.38 9.76 -4.95
CA VAL A 24 3.33 10.68 -5.59
C VAL A 24 3.17 10.65 -7.12
N ALA A 25 3.08 9.46 -7.73
CA ALA A 25 2.91 9.31 -9.16
C ALA A 25 1.59 9.93 -9.67
N GLN A 26 0.48 9.73 -8.93
CA GLN A 26 -0.82 10.33 -9.24
C GLN A 26 -0.82 11.87 -9.22
N ARG A 27 0.18 12.49 -8.58
CA ARG A 27 0.36 13.96 -8.54
C ARG A 27 1.33 14.47 -9.63
N GLY A 28 1.71 13.61 -10.58
CA GLY A 28 2.58 13.97 -11.69
C GLY A 28 4.06 14.10 -11.31
N VAL A 29 4.46 13.59 -10.15
CA VAL A 29 5.85 13.62 -9.68
C VAL A 29 6.53 12.29 -10.01
N HIS A 30 7.75 12.35 -10.55
CA HIS A 30 8.50 11.13 -10.86
C HIS A 30 8.90 10.38 -9.59
N VAL A 31 8.65 9.07 -9.58
CA VAL A 31 8.98 8.18 -8.46
C VAL A 31 10.12 7.26 -8.84
N ARG A 32 11.05 7.07 -7.91
CA ARG A 32 12.02 5.98 -7.95
C ARG A 32 11.77 5.05 -6.75
N LEU A 33 11.12 3.93 -7.01
CA LEU A 33 10.84 2.91 -5.99
C LEU A 33 11.94 1.85 -6.00
N TYR A 34 12.60 1.67 -4.87
CA TYR A 34 13.57 0.60 -4.66
C TYR A 34 12.94 -0.51 -3.83
N GLU A 35 12.92 -1.72 -4.37
CA GLU A 35 12.59 -2.94 -3.64
C GLU A 35 13.76 -3.92 -3.82
N MET A 36 14.17 -4.55 -2.73
CA MET A 36 15.30 -5.48 -2.76
C MET A 36 14.90 -6.84 -3.33
N ARG A 37 13.62 -7.20 -3.23
CA ARG A 37 13.04 -8.40 -3.83
C ARG A 37 12.89 -8.21 -5.35
N PRO A 38 13.05 -9.28 -6.16
CA PRO A 38 13.34 -10.66 -5.76
C PRO A 38 14.82 -10.97 -5.52
N VAL A 39 15.73 -10.03 -5.81
CA VAL A 39 17.18 -10.27 -5.72
C VAL A 39 17.60 -10.66 -4.31
N ARG A 40 17.00 -10.03 -3.29
CA ARG A 40 17.18 -10.37 -1.89
C ARG A 40 15.82 -10.56 -1.21
N MET A 41 15.45 -11.81 -1.02
CA MET A 41 14.25 -12.21 -0.26
C MET A 41 14.49 -12.15 1.25
N THR A 42 13.40 -12.14 2.02
CA THR A 42 13.42 -12.39 3.47
C THR A 42 12.62 -13.64 3.78
N PRO A 43 12.79 -14.29 4.94
CA PRO A 43 12.00 -15.46 5.32
C PRO A 43 10.47 -15.23 5.37
N ALA A 44 10.03 -13.97 5.49
CA ALA A 44 8.61 -13.64 5.54
C ALA A 44 7.95 -13.45 4.17
N HIS A 45 8.73 -13.20 3.10
CA HIS A 45 8.20 -12.88 1.79
C HIS A 45 8.32 -14.10 0.87
N GLU A 46 7.26 -14.38 0.13
CA GLU A 46 7.15 -15.51 -0.80
C GLU A 46 7.16 -15.04 -2.27
N THR A 47 6.94 -13.75 -2.52
CA THR A 47 6.77 -13.20 -3.88
C THR A 47 7.74 -12.07 -4.20
N ASP A 48 7.91 -11.81 -5.50
CA ASP A 48 8.60 -10.64 -6.03
C ASP A 48 7.69 -9.40 -6.15
N LEU A 49 6.43 -9.52 -5.72
CA LEU A 49 5.42 -8.48 -5.85
C LEU A 49 5.51 -7.46 -4.72
N LEU A 50 5.04 -6.25 -5.04
CA LEU A 50 4.89 -5.16 -4.08
C LEU A 50 3.68 -5.41 -3.17
N ALA A 51 3.68 -4.75 -2.01
CA ALA A 51 2.54 -4.74 -1.08
C ALA A 51 2.10 -6.12 -0.55
N GLU A 52 3.00 -7.11 -0.57
CA GLU A 52 2.74 -8.46 -0.06
C GLU A 52 2.35 -8.45 1.44
N LEU A 53 1.29 -9.20 1.79
CA LEU A 53 0.89 -9.47 3.16
C LEU A 53 1.59 -10.73 3.66
N VAL A 54 2.55 -10.56 4.58
CA VAL A 54 3.44 -11.64 5.03
C VAL A 54 3.01 -12.30 6.35
N CYS A 55 1.82 -11.98 6.85
CA CYS A 55 1.32 -12.49 8.13
C CYS A 55 -0.18 -12.75 8.04
N SER A 56 -1.01 -11.97 8.75
CA SER A 56 -2.46 -12.06 8.60
C SER A 56 -2.92 -11.34 7.33
N ASN A 57 -3.93 -11.91 6.66
CA ASN A 57 -4.67 -11.25 5.59
C ASN A 57 -5.72 -10.24 6.10
N SER A 58 -5.84 -10.06 7.41
CA SER A 58 -6.74 -9.07 8.00
C SER A 58 -6.10 -7.68 8.04
N LEU A 59 -6.78 -6.71 7.44
CA LEU A 59 -6.51 -5.29 7.55
C LEU A 59 -7.21 -4.64 8.76
N LYS A 60 -7.66 -5.45 9.73
CA LYS A 60 -8.37 -5.06 10.97
C LYS A 60 -9.78 -4.50 10.76
N GLY A 61 -10.42 -4.13 11.86
CA GLY A 61 -11.81 -3.68 11.94
C GLY A 61 -12.15 -2.53 11.01
N GLU A 62 -13.38 -2.52 10.48
CA GLU A 62 -13.85 -1.49 9.53
C GLU A 62 -14.83 -0.48 10.14
N GLY A 63 -15.39 -0.78 11.31
CA GLY A 63 -16.35 0.10 11.96
C GLY A 63 -15.76 1.49 12.24
N LEU A 64 -16.50 2.55 11.91
CA LEU A 64 -16.11 3.94 12.17
C LEU A 64 -15.98 4.28 13.67
N GLY A 65 -16.45 3.39 14.55
CA GLY A 65 -16.24 3.49 16.00
C GLY A 65 -14.83 3.13 16.47
N ASN A 66 -13.89 2.76 15.58
CA ASN A 66 -12.50 2.49 15.93
C ASN A 66 -11.52 3.16 14.95
N GLY A 67 -10.29 3.41 15.41
CA GLY A 67 -9.27 4.12 14.64
C GLY A 67 -8.90 3.43 13.33
N THR A 68 -8.93 2.09 13.27
CA THR A 68 -8.62 1.36 12.03
C THR A 68 -9.72 1.47 10.98
N GLY A 69 -10.97 1.67 11.38
CA GLY A 69 -12.09 1.93 10.48
C GLY A 69 -12.03 3.36 9.93
N ILE A 70 -11.78 4.34 10.80
CA ILE A 70 -11.60 5.75 10.39
C ILE A 70 -10.46 5.89 9.39
N LEU A 71 -9.29 5.30 9.67
CA LEU A 71 -8.14 5.37 8.77
C LEU A 71 -8.45 4.78 7.38
N LYS A 72 -9.18 3.66 7.30
CA LYS A 72 -9.59 3.07 6.02
C LYS A 72 -10.49 4.01 5.24
N GLU A 73 -11.44 4.64 5.92
CA GLU A 73 -12.35 5.60 5.29
C GLU A 73 -11.61 6.85 4.77
N GLU A 74 -10.64 7.36 5.53
CA GLU A 74 -9.76 8.45 5.07
C GLU A 74 -8.94 8.02 3.85
N LEU A 75 -8.34 6.84 3.87
CA LEU A 75 -7.58 6.28 2.75
C LEU A 75 -8.46 6.12 1.49
N ARG A 76 -9.72 5.66 1.64
CA ARG A 76 -10.67 5.59 0.52
C ARG A 76 -10.95 6.96 -0.08
N ARG A 77 -11.20 7.97 0.76
CA ARG A 77 -11.43 9.36 0.32
C ARG A 77 -10.22 9.97 -0.37
N LEU A 78 -9.02 9.54 0.00
CA LEU A 78 -7.75 9.96 -0.60
C LEU A 78 -7.34 9.13 -1.83
N GLY A 79 -8.22 8.24 -2.32
CA GLY A 79 -7.96 7.45 -3.53
C GLY A 79 -6.84 6.41 -3.34
N SER A 80 -6.77 5.78 -2.16
CA SER A 80 -5.73 4.80 -1.83
C SER A 80 -5.74 3.59 -2.78
N LEU A 81 -4.56 3.22 -3.27
CA LEU A 81 -4.35 2.01 -4.07
C LEU A 81 -4.59 0.76 -3.22
N ILE A 82 -4.04 0.74 -2.00
CA ILE A 82 -4.18 -0.42 -1.09
C ILE A 82 -5.65 -0.66 -0.73
N MET A 83 -6.42 0.39 -0.45
CA MET A 83 -7.84 0.23 -0.14
C MET A 83 -8.65 -0.23 -1.35
N GLN A 84 -8.36 0.28 -2.55
CA GLN A 84 -9.00 -0.20 -3.78
C GLN A 84 -8.72 -1.69 -4.01
N ALA A 85 -7.45 -2.11 -3.88
CA ALA A 85 -7.07 -3.52 -4.01
C ALA A 85 -7.75 -4.38 -2.95
N ALA A 86 -7.82 -3.90 -1.70
CA ALA A 86 -8.45 -4.64 -0.62
C ALA A 86 -9.97 -4.78 -0.78
N ASP A 87 -10.65 -3.73 -1.23
CA ASP A 87 -12.08 -3.80 -1.49
C ASP A 87 -12.40 -4.75 -2.67
N ALA A 88 -11.51 -4.82 -3.67
CA ALA A 88 -11.66 -5.72 -4.83
C ALA A 88 -11.42 -7.21 -4.52
N HIS A 89 -10.60 -7.53 -3.50
CA HIS A 89 -10.24 -8.90 -3.13
C HIS A 89 -10.83 -9.34 -1.79
N ARG A 90 -11.82 -8.61 -1.28
CA ARG A 90 -12.42 -8.82 0.03
C ARG A 90 -12.95 -10.25 0.21
N VAL A 91 -12.65 -10.85 1.36
CA VAL A 91 -13.21 -12.13 1.81
C VAL A 91 -13.96 -12.00 3.15
N PRO A 92 -14.90 -12.92 3.49
CA PRO A 92 -15.62 -12.86 4.77
C PRO A 92 -14.67 -12.96 5.98
N ALA A 93 -14.73 -11.99 6.90
CA ALA A 93 -13.87 -11.95 8.10
C ALA A 93 -14.53 -11.26 9.32
N GLY A 94 -15.84 -11.45 9.49
CA GLY A 94 -16.60 -10.85 10.58
C GLY A 94 -16.61 -9.33 10.49
N ALA A 95 -16.09 -8.65 11.53
CA ALA A 95 -16.05 -7.18 11.60
C ALA A 95 -14.80 -6.55 10.95
N ALA A 96 -13.89 -7.37 10.42
CA ALA A 96 -12.64 -6.91 9.81
C ALA A 96 -12.71 -6.91 8.28
N LEU A 97 -11.90 -6.05 7.68
CA LEU A 97 -11.52 -6.18 6.28
C LEU A 97 -10.45 -7.26 6.17
N ALA A 98 -10.67 -8.28 5.36
CA ALA A 98 -9.65 -9.25 4.99
C ALA A 98 -9.66 -9.47 3.48
N VAL A 99 -8.52 -9.89 2.94
CA VAL A 99 -8.27 -10.11 1.51
C VAL A 99 -7.75 -11.51 1.21
#